data_AF-A0A4U5MGJ9-F1
#
_entry.id   AF-A0A4U5MGJ9-F1
#
_cell.length_a   1.000
_cell.length_b   1.000
_cell.length_c   1.000
_cell.angle_alpha   90.00
_cell.angle_beta   90.00
_cell.angle_gamma   90.00
#
_symmetry.space_group_name_H-M   'P 1'
#
loop_
_entity.id
_entity.type
_entity.pdbx_description
1 polymer ?
#
loop_
_entity_poly.entity_id
_entity_poly.type
_entity_poly.pdbx_seq_one_letter_code
_entity_poly.pdbx_strand_id
1 'polypeptide(L)'
;MGDKAIITEVLEASNLTETYQSLTGKSILRQLKHTTTGSGSDQNESTIRYEGLDNEKVEIGGAEQRGEGFGGEQNTYTVDDAVEYLGFGKFQLKLSVLTGIAWMADAMEMMILSIISPALNCEWHISSMEQAMITTVVFSGMMLSSTVWGKVCDVFGRRTGLMLSALLTFSMGALSSIAPNFNTMLVLRGLTGIGIGGVPQS
;
A
#
# COMPACT_ATOMS: atom_id res chain seq x y z
N MET A 1 -18.25 11.28 -24.31
CA MET A 1 -19.22 11.18 -23.20
C MET A 1 -18.78 10.24 -22.07
N GLY A 2 -17.73 9.41 -22.25
CA GLY A 2 -17.24 8.46 -21.24
C GLY A 2 -16.36 9.03 -20.11
N ASP A 3 -15.66 10.15 -20.32
CA ASP A 3 -14.76 10.72 -19.28
C ASP A 3 -15.51 11.21 -18.04
N LYS A 4 -16.73 11.73 -18.20
CA LYS A 4 -17.52 12.23 -17.06
C LYS A 4 -18.07 11.11 -16.19
N ALA A 5 -18.34 9.93 -16.77
CA ALA A 5 -18.85 8.79 -16.02
C ALA A 5 -17.78 8.18 -15.12
N ILE A 6 -16.55 8.03 -15.62
CA ILE A 6 -15.43 7.46 -14.85
C ILE A 6 -15.02 8.37 -13.70
N ILE A 7 -14.95 9.69 -13.92
CA ILE A 7 -14.62 10.64 -12.85
C ILE A 7 -15.71 10.64 -11.76
N THR A 8 -16.98 10.44 -12.13
CA THR A 8 -18.10 10.40 -11.17
C THR A 8 -18.06 9.12 -10.33
N GLU A 9 -17.81 7.95 -10.92
CA GLU A 9 -17.68 6.70 -10.14
C GLU A 9 -16.45 6.70 -9.22
N VAL A 10 -15.33 7.28 -9.67
CA VAL A 10 -14.10 7.36 -8.86
C VAL A 10 -14.28 8.31 -7.69
N LEU A 11 -14.97 9.45 -7.89
CA LEU A 11 -15.32 10.38 -6.81
C LEU A 11 -16.32 9.77 -5.82
N GLU A 12 -17.27 8.97 -6.29
CA GLU A 12 -18.24 8.29 -5.43
C GLU A 12 -17.56 7.21 -4.58
N ALA A 13 -16.62 6.45 -5.17
CA ALA A 13 -15.83 5.46 -4.44
C ALA A 13 -14.87 6.08 -3.41
N SER A 14 -14.27 7.25 -3.68
CA SER A 14 -13.43 7.95 -2.70
C SER A 14 -14.24 8.50 -1.54
N ASN A 15 -15.41 9.10 -1.82
CA ASN A 15 -16.30 9.65 -0.79
C ASN A 15 -16.87 8.55 0.13
N LEU A 16 -17.21 7.39 -0.44
CA LEU A 16 -17.61 6.23 0.36
C LEU A 16 -16.48 5.74 1.27
N THR A 17 -15.24 5.66 0.76
CA THR A 17 -14.08 5.19 1.54
C THR A 17 -13.80 6.11 2.75
N GLU A 18 -13.86 7.43 2.57
CA GLU A 18 -13.72 8.39 3.67
C GLU A 18 -14.86 8.27 4.70
N THR A 19 -16.08 7.99 4.22
CA THR A 19 -17.26 7.79 5.07
C THR A 19 -17.12 6.53 5.93
N TYR A 20 -16.59 5.43 5.39
CA TYR A 20 -16.36 4.18 6.14
C TYR A 20 -15.24 4.31 7.18
N GLN A 21 -14.16 5.04 6.89
CA GLN A 21 -13.10 5.31 7.88
C GLN A 21 -13.63 6.17 9.04
N SER A 22 -14.46 7.18 8.75
CA SER A 22 -15.08 8.06 9.75
C SER A 22 -16.08 7.33 10.66
N LEU A 23 -16.90 6.45 10.08
CA LEU A 23 -17.87 5.63 10.83
C LEU A 23 -17.18 4.61 11.74
N THR A 24 -16.11 3.97 11.26
CA THR A 24 -15.33 3.00 12.05
C THR A 24 -14.66 3.68 13.24
N GLY A 25 -14.00 4.82 13.03
CA GLY A 25 -13.36 5.57 14.11
C GLY A 25 -14.35 6.05 15.18
N LYS A 26 -15.52 6.57 14.77
CA LYS A 26 -16.57 7.02 15.70
C LYS A 26 -17.25 5.86 16.44
N SER A 27 -17.40 4.70 15.79
CA SER A 27 -17.93 3.49 16.43
C SER A 27 -16.97 2.98 17.52
N ILE A 28 -15.68 2.88 17.20
CA ILE A 28 -14.64 2.46 18.15
C ILE A 28 -14.53 3.46 19.31
N LEU A 29 -14.56 4.77 19.03
CA LEU A 29 -14.53 5.79 20.08
C LEU A 29 -15.79 5.79 20.96
N ARG A 30 -16.98 5.48 20.43
CA ARG A 30 -18.19 5.31 21.24
C ARG A 30 -18.11 4.07 22.12
N GLN A 31 -17.58 2.96 21.61
CA GLN A 31 -17.36 1.73 22.36
C GLN A 31 -16.36 1.96 23.49
N LEU A 32 -15.23 2.62 23.22
CA LEU A 32 -14.24 3.01 24.23
C LEU A 32 -14.83 3.97 25.28
N LYS A 33 -15.63 4.96 24.86
CA LYS A 33 -16.27 5.91 25.78
C LYS A 33 -17.28 5.23 26.71
N HIS A 34 -18.03 4.24 26.26
CA HIS A 34 -18.95 3.49 27.13
C HIS A 34 -18.22 2.63 28.15
N THR A 35 -17.06 2.04 27.80
CA THR A 35 -16.22 1.29 28.73
C THR A 35 -15.54 2.20 29.77
N THR A 36 -15.18 3.44 29.41
CA THR A 36 -14.50 4.37 30.34
C THR A 36 -15.46 5.11 31.29
N THR A 37 -16.75 5.25 30.96
CA THR A 37 -17.69 6.01 31.82
C THR A 37 -18.26 5.19 32.99
N GLY A 38 -17.84 3.94 33.15
CA GLY A 38 -18.29 3.02 34.19
C GLY A 38 -17.17 2.36 34.99
N SER A 39 -16.19 3.12 35.49
CA SER A 39 -15.44 2.69 36.69
C SER A 39 -14.62 3.85 37.28
N GLY A 40 -15.19 4.51 38.29
CA GLY A 40 -14.40 5.16 39.31
C GLY A 40 -13.98 4.11 40.34
N SER A 41 -12.76 4.28 40.89
CA SER A 41 -12.05 3.46 41.89
C SER A 41 -11.65 2.04 41.46
N ASP A 42 -10.43 1.88 40.96
CA ASP A 42 -9.35 1.23 41.73
C ASP A 42 -8.06 1.09 40.89
N GLN A 43 -6.93 1.44 41.50
CA GLN A 43 -5.58 1.24 40.99
C GLN A 43 -5.17 -0.22 41.19
N ASN A 44 -5.33 -1.11 40.21
CA ASN A 44 -4.35 -2.16 39.86
C ASN A 44 -4.81 -2.97 38.64
N GLU A 45 -3.90 -3.15 37.68
CA GLU A 45 -3.83 -4.23 36.68
C GLU A 45 -5.16 -4.83 36.13
N SER A 46 -5.58 -4.37 34.96
CA SER A 46 -6.78 -4.86 34.26
C SER A 46 -6.53 -6.18 33.51
N THR A 47 -6.67 -7.30 34.21
CA THR A 47 -6.98 -8.61 33.61
C THR A 47 -8.47 -8.68 33.31
N ILE A 48 -8.86 -8.82 32.03
CA ILE A 48 -10.28 -8.92 31.65
C ILE A 48 -10.78 -10.33 31.96
N ARG A 49 -11.52 -10.46 33.06
CA ARG A 49 -12.27 -11.66 33.45
C ARG A 49 -13.70 -11.55 32.90
N TYR A 50 -14.09 -12.46 32.01
CA TYR A 50 -15.46 -12.59 31.52
C TYR A 50 -16.25 -13.47 32.50
N GLU A 51 -17.16 -12.88 33.27
CA GLU A 51 -18.19 -13.61 34.04
C GLU A 51 -19.54 -13.51 33.34
N GLY A 52 -20.33 -14.60 33.33
CA GLY A 52 -21.75 -14.56 32.98
C GLY A 52 -22.18 -15.32 31.73
N LEU A 53 -21.64 -16.52 31.47
CA LEU A 53 -22.33 -17.52 30.65
C LEU A 53 -22.49 -18.83 31.41
N ASP A 54 -23.05 -18.69 32.60
CA ASP A 54 -23.53 -19.77 33.43
C ASP A 54 -24.91 -20.17 32.90
N ASN A 55 -24.98 -21.40 32.41
CA ASN A 55 -26.20 -22.20 32.35
C ASN A 55 -27.36 -21.68 31.48
N GLU A 56 -27.29 -21.90 30.17
CA GLU A 56 -28.48 -22.44 29.50
C GLU A 56 -28.08 -23.42 28.39
N LYS A 57 -28.31 -24.71 28.66
CA LYS A 57 -28.18 -25.77 27.68
C LYS A 57 -29.32 -25.64 26.68
N VAL A 58 -29.02 -25.39 25.41
CA VAL A 58 -29.95 -25.69 24.31
C VAL A 58 -29.34 -26.82 23.50
N GLU A 59 -29.66 -28.05 23.93
CA GLU A 59 -29.51 -29.25 23.12
C GLU A 59 -30.59 -29.25 22.04
N ILE A 60 -30.18 -29.33 20.77
CA ILE A 60 -30.96 -30.04 19.77
C ILE A 60 -29.99 -31.02 19.11
N GLY A 61 -30.21 -32.31 19.40
CA GLY A 61 -29.42 -33.45 18.92
C GLY A 61 -29.38 -33.55 17.39
N GLY A 62 -28.51 -34.34 16.79
CA GLY A 62 -27.79 -35.50 17.25
C GLY A 62 -27.76 -36.46 16.05
N ALA A 63 -26.59 -36.66 15.47
CA ALA A 63 -26.27 -37.80 14.61
C ALA A 63 -24.78 -38.10 14.74
N GLU A 64 -24.51 -39.31 15.24
CA GLU A 64 -23.26 -40.03 15.53
C GLU A 64 -22.05 -39.67 14.63
N GLN A 65 -20.89 -39.30 15.19
CA GLN A 65 -19.88 -40.08 15.95
C GLN A 65 -18.97 -41.01 15.10
N ARG A 66 -17.66 -40.75 15.21
CA ARG A 66 -16.53 -41.68 15.53
C ARG A 66 -15.34 -41.49 14.57
N GLY A 67 -14.10 -41.24 14.99
CA GLY A 67 -13.40 -40.98 16.26
C GLY A 67 -12.11 -40.20 15.90
N GLU A 68 -11.17 -39.83 16.76
CA GLU A 68 -10.87 -40.05 18.17
C GLU A 68 -10.15 -38.78 18.66
N GLY A 69 -10.20 -38.50 19.96
CA GLY A 69 -9.89 -37.19 20.52
C GLY A 69 -8.42 -36.78 20.56
N PHE A 70 -8.22 -35.47 20.53
CA PHE A 70 -7.35 -34.72 21.45
C PHE A 70 -8.21 -33.51 21.88
N GLY A 71 -8.64 -33.43 23.14
CA GLY A 71 -7.81 -32.84 24.19
C GLY A 71 -8.07 -31.34 24.17
N GLY A 72 -8.80 -30.84 25.18
CA GLY A 72 -9.20 -29.44 25.22
C GLY A 72 -8.00 -28.50 25.16
N GLU A 73 -7.87 -27.76 24.07
CA GLU A 73 -6.95 -26.65 23.95
C GLU A 73 -7.75 -25.41 23.59
N GLN A 74 -7.40 -24.30 24.24
CA GLN A 74 -7.86 -22.99 23.83
C GLN A 74 -7.46 -22.80 22.37
N ASN A 75 -8.42 -22.75 21.44
CA ASN A 75 -8.16 -22.51 20.03
C ASN A 75 -7.54 -21.12 19.85
N THR A 76 -6.22 -21.08 19.96
CA THR A 76 -5.40 -19.96 19.53
C THR A 76 -5.41 -20.02 18.02
N TYR A 77 -6.35 -19.31 17.39
CA TYR A 77 -6.38 -19.21 15.94
C TYR A 77 -5.09 -18.52 15.48
N THR A 78 -4.31 -19.24 14.69
CA THR A 78 -3.09 -18.70 14.09
C THR A 78 -3.49 -17.66 13.04
N VAL A 79 -2.66 -16.64 12.80
CA VAL A 79 -2.93 -15.65 11.73
C VAL A 79 -3.13 -16.35 10.37
N ASP A 80 -2.46 -17.48 10.17
CA ASP A 80 -2.64 -18.38 9.03
C ASP A 80 -4.06 -18.95 8.91
N ASP A 81 -4.66 -19.46 9.99
CA ASP A 81 -6.02 -20.02 9.96
C ASP A 81 -7.06 -18.94 9.60
N ALA A 82 -6.87 -17.71 10.07
CA ALA A 82 -7.75 -16.58 9.74
C ALA A 82 -7.59 -16.11 8.28
N VAL A 83 -6.37 -16.12 7.75
CA VAL A 83 -6.09 -15.79 6.33
C VAL A 83 -6.65 -16.87 5.40
N GLU A 84 -6.51 -18.14 5.78
CA GLU A 84 -7.05 -19.28 5.04
C GLU A 84 -8.58 -19.29 5.05
N TYR A 85 -9.21 -18.87 6.15
CA TYR A 85 -10.66 -18.69 6.23
C TYR A 85 -11.19 -17.50 5.40
N LEU A 86 -10.40 -16.43 5.28
CA LEU A 86 -10.78 -15.22 4.52
C LEU A 86 -10.59 -15.39 3.01
N GLY A 87 -9.63 -16.22 2.58
CA GLY A 87 -9.38 -16.55 1.18
C GLY A 87 -9.00 -15.38 0.26
N PHE A 88 -8.68 -15.68 -1.00
CA PHE A 88 -8.38 -14.67 -2.03
C PHE A 88 -9.65 -13.96 -2.50
N GLY A 89 -9.93 -12.79 -1.92
CA GLY A 89 -11.04 -11.94 -2.32
C GLY A 89 -10.79 -11.12 -3.60
N LYS A 90 -11.86 -10.56 -4.17
CA LYS A 90 -11.81 -9.62 -5.32
C LYS A 90 -10.92 -8.39 -5.06
N PHE A 91 -10.77 -7.98 -3.80
CA PHE A 91 -9.91 -6.87 -3.40
C PHE A 91 -8.42 -7.21 -3.55
N GLN A 92 -8.02 -8.43 -3.15
CA GLN A 92 -6.63 -8.89 -3.25
C GLN A 92 -6.21 -9.08 -4.71
N LEU A 93 -7.12 -9.57 -5.57
CA LEU A 93 -6.88 -9.64 -7.01
C LEU A 93 -6.69 -8.25 -7.63
N LYS A 94 -7.55 -7.27 -7.26
CA LYS A 94 -7.40 -5.88 -7.73
C LYS A 94 -6.08 -5.25 -7.29
N LEU A 95 -5.66 -5.48 -6.05
CA LEU A 95 -4.39 -4.97 -5.54
C LEU A 95 -3.20 -5.64 -6.23
N SER A 96 -3.27 -6.96 -6.46
CA SER A 96 -2.25 -7.72 -7.19
C SER A 96 -2.07 -7.20 -8.63
N VAL A 97 -3.17 -6.98 -9.36
CA VAL A 97 -3.12 -6.41 -10.72
C VAL A 97 -2.52 -5.01 -10.72
N LEU A 98 -2.90 -4.15 -9.76
CA LEU A 98 -2.38 -2.78 -9.66
C LEU A 98 -0.86 -2.77 -9.42
N THR A 99 -0.38 -3.58 -8.47
CA THR A 99 1.05 -3.71 -8.19
C THR A 99 1.80 -4.30 -9.37
N GLY A 100 1.22 -5.29 -10.05
CA GLY A 100 1.81 -5.88 -11.25
C GLY A 100 2.00 -4.87 -12.38
N ILE A 101 1.00 -4.02 -12.64
CA ILE A 101 1.12 -2.94 -13.64
C ILE A 101 2.20 -1.92 -13.23
N ALA A 102 2.24 -1.53 -11.96
CA ALA A 102 3.25 -0.60 -11.47
C ALA A 102 4.68 -1.16 -11.62
N TRP A 103 4.86 -2.45 -11.35
CA TRP A 103 6.14 -3.11 -11.53
C TRP A 103 6.56 -3.21 -13.01
N MET A 104 5.61 -3.46 -13.92
CA MET A 104 5.87 -3.43 -15.35
C MET A 104 6.27 -2.04 -15.84
N ALA A 105 5.60 -0.99 -15.35
CA ALA A 105 5.94 0.39 -15.66
C ALA A 105 7.35 0.75 -15.15
N ASP A 106 7.71 0.31 -13.94
CA ASP A 106 9.06 0.49 -13.38
C ASP A 106 10.14 -0.21 -14.22
N ALA A 107 9.87 -1.45 -14.65
CA ALA A 107 10.77 -2.18 -15.54
C ALA A 107 10.97 -1.49 -16.90
N MET A 108 9.91 -0.92 -17.47
CA MET A 108 10.00 -0.13 -18.70
C MET A 108 10.87 1.12 -18.51
N GLU A 109 10.74 1.81 -17.38
CA GLU A 109 11.53 3.00 -17.08
C GLU A 109 13.03 2.67 -16.94
N MET A 110 13.34 1.56 -16.27
CA MET A 110 14.72 1.06 -16.17
C MET A 110 15.32 0.67 -17.53
N MET A 111 14.49 0.13 -18.44
CA MET A 111 14.92 -0.16 -19.80
C MET A 111 15.21 1.13 -20.59
N ILE A 112 14.34 2.15 -20.47
CA ILE A 112 14.56 3.45 -21.10
C ILE A 112 15.86 4.09 -20.60
N LEU A 113 16.12 4.02 -19.29
CA LEU A 113 17.35 4.54 -18.69
C LEU A 113 18.62 3.90 -19.27
N SER A 114 18.56 2.60 -19.57
CA SER A 114 19.67 1.87 -20.19
C SER A 114 19.94 2.32 -21.63
N ILE A 115 18.88 2.55 -22.41
CA ILE A 115 18.97 2.96 -23.82
C ILE A 115 19.33 4.43 -23.97
N ILE A 116 18.92 5.28 -23.02
CA ILE A 116 19.09 6.73 -23.18
C ILE A 116 20.53 7.19 -23.03
N SER A 117 21.31 6.52 -22.19
CA SER A 117 22.71 6.88 -21.93
C SER A 117 23.57 6.86 -23.21
N PRO A 118 23.55 5.79 -24.03
CA PRO A 118 24.25 5.79 -25.31
C PRO A 118 23.57 6.68 -26.37
N ALA A 119 22.23 6.80 -26.38
CA ALA A 119 21.53 7.68 -27.32
C ALA A 119 21.93 9.16 -27.16
N LEU A 120 22.09 9.61 -25.92
CA LEU A 120 22.53 10.97 -25.60
C LEU A 120 23.97 11.24 -26.03
N ASN A 121 24.85 10.23 -26.00
CA ASN A 121 26.20 10.36 -26.52
C ASN A 121 26.23 10.60 -28.02
N CYS A 122 25.35 9.95 -28.79
CA CYS A 122 25.27 10.16 -30.24
C CYS A 122 24.78 11.57 -30.61
N GLU A 123 23.81 12.13 -29.88
CA GLU A 123 23.21 13.44 -30.19
C GLU A 123 24.06 14.60 -29.65
N TRP A 124 24.33 14.61 -28.34
CA TRP A 124 25.01 15.73 -27.66
C TRP A 124 26.51 15.53 -27.46
N HIS A 125 27.09 14.41 -27.91
CA HIS A 125 28.53 14.14 -27.81
C HIS A 125 29.08 14.24 -26.37
N ILE A 126 28.25 13.86 -25.40
CA ILE A 126 28.58 13.89 -23.97
C ILE A 126 29.65 12.87 -23.57
N SER A 127 30.47 13.23 -22.59
CA SER A 127 31.56 12.39 -22.08
C SER A 127 31.06 11.12 -21.38
N SER A 128 31.93 10.11 -21.25
CA SER A 128 31.62 8.88 -20.49
C SER A 128 31.32 9.17 -19.01
N MET A 129 31.91 10.23 -18.44
CA MET A 129 31.63 10.67 -17.07
C MET A 129 30.18 11.14 -16.94
N GLU A 130 29.70 11.95 -17.90
CA GLU A 130 28.32 12.47 -17.92
C GLU A 130 27.27 11.36 -18.10
N GLN A 131 27.58 10.34 -18.91
CA GLN A 131 26.74 9.15 -19.02
C GLN A 131 26.58 8.42 -17.68
N ALA A 132 27.67 8.29 -16.92
CA ALA A 132 27.62 7.70 -15.58
C ALA A 132 26.89 8.58 -14.57
N MET A 133 26.91 9.91 -14.74
CA MET A 133 26.15 10.82 -13.87
C MET A 133 24.64 10.64 -14.02
N ILE A 134 24.14 10.33 -15.23
CA ILE A 134 22.70 10.09 -15.45
C ILE A 134 22.18 8.93 -14.62
N THR A 135 22.88 7.79 -14.60
CA THR A 135 22.46 6.64 -13.80
C THR A 135 22.65 6.92 -12.32
N THR A 136 23.77 7.55 -11.95
CA THR A 136 24.08 7.89 -10.55
C THR A 136 23.03 8.82 -9.93
N VAL A 137 22.56 9.84 -10.66
CA VAL A 137 21.56 10.78 -10.13
C VAL A 137 20.20 10.11 -9.94
N VAL A 138 19.82 9.16 -10.81
CA VAL A 138 18.58 8.38 -10.66
C VAL A 138 18.65 7.52 -9.40
N PHE A 139 19.73 6.75 -9.22
CA PHE A 139 19.91 5.93 -8.02
C PHE A 139 19.99 6.76 -6.74
N SER A 140 20.66 7.92 -6.80
CA SER A 140 20.72 8.85 -5.68
C SER A 140 19.32 9.38 -5.34
N GLY A 141 18.51 9.71 -6.35
CA GLY A 141 17.11 10.12 -6.18
C GLY A 141 16.26 9.04 -5.52
N MET A 142 16.40 7.79 -5.96
CA MET A 142 15.71 6.63 -5.37
C MET A 142 16.09 6.43 -3.90
N MET A 143 17.38 6.55 -3.57
CA MET A 143 17.88 6.39 -2.20
C MET A 143 17.31 7.46 -1.27
N LEU A 144 17.28 8.73 -1.72
CA LEU A 144 16.75 9.84 -0.92
C LEU A 144 15.23 9.76 -0.75
N SER A 145 14.50 9.27 -1.76
CA SER A 145 13.04 9.25 -1.73
C SER A 145 12.45 8.07 -0.97
N SER A 146 13.18 6.95 -0.85
CA SER A 146 12.69 5.72 -0.20
C SER A 146 12.10 5.97 1.20
N THR A 147 12.78 6.74 2.05
CA THR A 147 12.28 7.06 3.40
C THR A 147 11.05 7.98 3.37
N VAL A 148 10.96 8.87 2.38
CA VAL A 148 9.83 9.79 2.22
C VAL A 148 8.60 9.02 1.78
N TRP A 149 8.73 8.16 0.77
CA TRP A 149 7.64 7.33 0.28
C TRP A 149 7.13 6.35 1.31
N GLY A 150 8.00 5.79 2.16
CA GLY A 150 7.57 4.96 3.30
C GLY A 150 6.58 5.69 4.20
N LYS A 151 6.96 6.90 4.66
CA LYS A 151 6.08 7.72 5.50
C LYS A 151 4.78 8.14 4.79
N VAL A 152 4.86 8.48 3.50
CA VAL A 152 3.67 8.85 2.71
C VAL A 152 2.70 7.67 2.59
N CYS A 153 3.21 6.47 2.33
CA CYS A 153 2.41 5.25 2.24
C CYS A 153 1.74 4.88 3.57
N ASP A 154 2.41 5.14 4.70
CA ASP A 154 1.86 4.89 6.03
C ASP A 154 0.73 5.87 6.41
N VAL A 155 0.83 7.13 5.98
CA VAL A 155 -0.17 8.17 6.31
C VAL A 155 -1.36 8.18 5.34
N PHE A 156 -1.10 8.10 4.04
CA PHE A 156 -2.13 8.23 2.98
C PHE A 156 -2.64 6.88 2.46
N GLY A 157 -2.06 5.78 2.93
CA GLY A 157 -2.37 4.42 2.51
C GLY A 157 -1.56 3.96 1.29
N ARG A 158 -1.26 2.64 1.25
CA ARG A 158 -0.41 2.01 0.21
C ARG A 158 -0.91 2.20 -1.23
N ARG A 159 -2.24 2.14 -1.46
CA ARG A 159 -2.80 2.30 -2.82
C ARG A 159 -2.57 3.71 -3.36
N THR A 160 -2.79 4.71 -2.53
CA THR A 160 -2.62 6.12 -2.89
C THR A 160 -1.14 6.44 -3.08
N GLY A 161 -0.27 5.92 -2.21
CA GLY A 161 1.18 6.06 -2.35
C GLY A 161 1.69 5.54 -3.69
N LEU A 162 1.26 4.34 -4.09
CA LEU A 162 1.65 3.72 -5.37
C LEU A 162 1.13 4.48 -6.60
N MET A 163 -0.10 5.01 -6.56
CA MET A 163 -0.60 5.85 -7.65
C MET A 163 0.13 7.18 -7.74
N LEU A 164 0.44 7.81 -6.61
CA LEU A 164 1.13 9.10 -6.58
C LEU A 164 2.57 8.97 -7.07
N SER A 165 3.30 7.92 -6.65
CA SER A 165 4.66 7.66 -7.09
C SER A 165 4.71 7.37 -8.59
N ALA A 166 3.81 6.53 -9.10
CA ALA A 166 3.70 6.23 -10.53
C ALA A 166 3.39 7.49 -11.37
N LEU A 167 2.48 8.35 -10.90
CA LEU A 167 2.11 9.58 -11.60
C LEU A 167 3.25 10.61 -11.59
N LEU A 168 4.01 10.68 -10.49
CA LEU A 168 5.20 11.50 -10.40
C LEU A 168 6.30 11.00 -11.34
N THR A 169 6.60 9.70 -11.35
CA THR A 169 7.57 9.09 -12.30
C THR A 169 7.15 9.36 -13.75
N PHE A 170 5.89 9.12 -14.09
CA PHE A 170 5.38 9.32 -15.45
C PHE A 170 5.46 10.79 -15.89
N SER A 171 5.04 11.73 -15.03
CA SER A 171 5.07 13.15 -15.37
C SER A 171 6.50 13.68 -15.55
N MET A 172 7.43 13.30 -14.67
CA MET A 172 8.84 13.71 -14.77
C MET A 172 9.54 13.05 -15.96
N GLY A 173 9.26 11.76 -16.22
CA GLY A 173 9.75 11.04 -17.40
C GLY A 173 9.25 11.66 -18.71
N ALA A 174 7.96 12.01 -18.78
CA ALA A 174 7.37 12.69 -19.93
C ALA A 174 7.98 14.08 -20.15
N LEU A 175 8.14 14.87 -19.07
CA LEU A 175 8.81 16.17 -19.14
C LEU A 175 10.26 16.03 -19.62
N SER A 176 10.95 14.94 -19.25
CA SER A 176 12.31 14.68 -19.70
C SER A 176 12.43 14.46 -21.20
N SER A 177 11.36 14.09 -21.92
CA SER A 177 11.38 13.96 -23.38
C SER A 177 11.48 15.29 -24.13
N ILE A 178 11.08 16.39 -23.47
CA ILE A 178 11.07 17.75 -24.03
C ILE A 178 12.30 18.54 -23.56
N ALA A 179 13.26 17.89 -22.89
CA ALA A 179 14.42 18.57 -22.31
C ALA A 179 15.33 19.16 -23.42
N PRO A 180 15.57 20.48 -23.44
CA PRO A 180 16.37 21.12 -24.50
C PRO A 180 17.89 21.02 -24.27
N ASN A 181 18.31 20.72 -23.04
CA ASN A 181 19.72 20.69 -22.62
C ASN A 181 20.01 19.49 -21.71
N PHE A 182 21.25 19.01 -21.72
CA PHE A 182 21.73 17.91 -20.88
C PHE A 182 21.47 18.14 -19.37
N ASN A 183 21.76 19.34 -18.85
CA ASN A 183 21.57 19.65 -17.43
C ASN A 183 20.10 19.55 -17.00
N THR A 184 19.17 20.03 -17.84
CA THR A 184 17.73 19.92 -17.57
C THR A 184 17.30 18.47 -17.58
N MET A 185 17.82 17.68 -18.52
CA MET A 185 17.56 16.26 -18.58
C MET A 185 18.09 15.53 -17.34
N LEU A 186 19.31 15.85 -16.89
CA LEU A 186 19.91 15.27 -15.69
C LEU A 186 19.07 15.52 -14.43
N VAL A 187 18.60 16.77 -14.24
CA VAL A 187 17.73 17.13 -13.12
C VAL A 187 16.39 16.39 -13.20
N LEU A 188 15.75 16.38 -14.38
CA LEU A 188 14.49 15.68 -14.57
C LEU A 188 14.62 14.18 -14.31
N ARG A 189 15.73 13.55 -14.71
CA ARG A 189 16.01 12.13 -14.39
C ARG A 189 16.22 11.89 -12.91
N GLY A 190 16.91 12.78 -12.21
CA GLY A 190 17.00 12.74 -10.75
C GLY A 190 15.61 12.78 -10.10
N LEU A 191 14.72 13.66 -10.58
CA LEU A 191 13.34 13.76 -10.11
C LEU A 191 12.51 12.50 -10.46
N THR A 192 12.72 11.90 -11.63
CA THR A 192 12.12 10.61 -11.98
C THR A 192 12.57 9.52 -11.01
N GLY A 193 13.86 9.48 -10.64
CA GLY A 193 14.39 8.57 -9.61
C GLY A 193 13.71 8.72 -8.25
N ILE A 194 13.33 9.95 -7.87
CA ILE A 194 12.54 10.18 -6.65
C ILE A 194 11.19 9.46 -6.74
N GLY A 195 10.51 9.50 -7.89
CA GLY A 195 9.24 8.78 -8.10
C GLY A 195 9.39 7.26 -8.05
N ILE A 196 10.44 6.72 -8.68
CA ILE A 196 10.74 5.28 -8.72
C ILE A 196 10.91 4.69 -7.31
N GLY A 197 11.54 5.42 -6.39
CA GLY A 197 11.77 4.93 -5.01
C GLY A 197 10.50 4.66 -4.19
N GLY A 198 9.32 5.03 -4.69
CA GLY A 198 8.03 4.72 -4.08
C GLY A 198 7.34 3.45 -4.61
N VAL A 199 7.94 2.75 -5.58
CA VAL A 199 7.41 1.48 -6.10
C VAL A 199 7.76 0.35 -5.12
N PRO A 200 6.81 -0.57 -4.81
CA PRO A 200 7.09 -1.71 -3.96
C PRO A 200 8.11 -2.65 -4.63
N GLN A 201 9.24 -2.89 -3.97
CA GLN A 201 10.35 -3.73 -4.48
C GLN A 201 10.45 -5.11 -3.81
N SER A 202 9.47 -5.51 -2.98
CA SER A 202 9.46 -6.77 -2.23
C SER A 202 8.08 -7.40 -2.15
#